data_AF-A0A3S0RIY9-F1
#
_entry.id   AF-A0A3S0RIY9-F1
#
_cell.length_a   1.000
_cell.length_b   1.000
_cell.length_c   1.000
_cell.angle_alpha   90.00
_cell.angle_beta   90.00
_cell.angle_gamma   90.00
#
_symmetry.space_group_name_H-M   'P 1'
#
loop_
_entity.id
_entity.type
_entity.pdbx_description
1 polymer ?
#
loop_
_entity_poly.entity_id
_entity_poly.type
_entity_poly.pdbx_seq_one_letter_code
_entity_poly.pdbx_strand_id
1 'polypeptide(L)' 'MRKYKVVVWCEVCGLNHEGCFGGGTETIGSSYETWEDAHKTAAEYCGDHPYSYRVEEDDEY' A
#
# COMPACT_ATOMS: atom_id res chain seq x y z
N MET A 1 -20.24 -1.89 -2.96
CA MET A 1 -19.28 -1.75 -4.06
C MET A 1 -17.97 -2.32 -3.56
N ARG A 2 -17.27 -3.16 -4.34
CA ARG A 2 -15.96 -3.67 -3.90
C ARG A 2 -14.97 -2.51 -3.91
N LYS A 3 -14.34 -2.26 -2.78
CA LYS A 3 -13.26 -1.29 -2.66
C LYS A 3 -11.95 -2.07 -2.56
N TYR A 4 -10.88 -1.48 -3.08
CA TYR A 4 -9.52 -2.01 -2.94
C TYR A 4 -8.67 -0.99 -2.19
N LYS A 5 -7.77 -1.48 -1.35
CA LYS A 5 -6.79 -0.67 -0.63
C LYS A 5 -5.39 -1.13 -0.99
N VAL A 6 -4.45 -0.19 -1.03
CA VAL A 6 -3.04 -0.48 -1.28
C VAL A 6 -2.29 -0.31 0.02
N VAL A 7 -1.73 -1.40 0.52
CA VAL A 7 -0.88 -1.41 1.72
C VAL A 7 0.57 -1.43 1.25
N VAL A 8 1.37 -0.42 1.62
CA VAL A 8 2.80 -0.35 1.31
C VAL A 8 3.66 -0.45 2.55
N TRP A 9 4.83 -1.07 2.41
CA TRP A 9 5.83 -1.19 3.48
C TRP A 9 7.25 -1.20 2.91
N CYS A 10 8.21 -0.78 3.73
CA CYS A 10 9.62 -0.81 3.35
C CYS A 10 10.32 -2.01 4.01
N GLU A 11 10.83 -2.96 3.22
CA GLU A 11 11.59 -4.10 3.73
C GLU A 11 12.94 -3.68 4.33
N VAL A 12 13.53 -2.60 3.81
CA VAL A 12 14.80 -2.03 4.30
C VAL A 12 14.65 -1.49 5.72
N CYS A 13 13.45 -1.00 6.08
CA CYS A 13 13.20 -0.50 7.43
C CYS A 13 13.10 -1.61 8.48
N GLY A 14 13.14 -2.89 8.10
CA GLY A 14 13.34 -4.00 9.04
C GLY A 14 12.37 -4.02 10.23
N LEU A 15 11.09 -3.70 10.01
CA LEU A 15 10.06 -3.57 11.06
C LEU A 15 10.41 -2.55 12.16
N ASN A 16 11.32 -1.63 11.89
CA ASN A 16 11.75 -0.65 12.88
C ASN A 16 10.71 0.48 12.96
N HIS A 17 10.19 0.72 14.16
CA HIS A 17 9.02 1.57 14.42
C HIS A 17 9.24 3.07 14.11
N GLU A 18 10.45 3.47 13.75
CA GLU A 18 10.82 4.84 13.35
C GLU A 18 11.15 4.93 11.84
N GLY A 19 11.21 3.78 11.13
CA GLY A 19 11.45 3.70 9.70
C GLY A 19 10.20 3.97 8.86
N CYS A 20 10.41 4.32 7.58
CA CYS A 20 9.43 4.72 6.55
C CYS A 20 7.94 4.48 6.90
N PHE A 21 7.12 5.53 6.84
CA PHE A 21 5.72 5.56 7.30
C PHE A 21 5.52 5.51 8.83
N GLY A 22 6.53 5.91 9.61
CA GLY A 22 6.42 5.98 11.06
C GLY A 22 6.32 4.60 11.73
N GLY A 23 6.96 3.59 11.14
CA GLY A 23 7.02 2.24 11.66
C GLY A 23 5.90 1.30 11.22
N GLY A 24 5.03 1.75 10.31
CA GLY A 24 3.84 1.02 9.90
C GLY A 24 3.78 0.71 8.42
N THR A 25 2.70 0.03 8.04
CA THR A 25 2.25 0.00 6.66
C THR A 25 1.39 1.23 6.40
N GLU A 26 1.67 2.01 5.36
CA GLU A 26 0.79 3.11 4.95
C GLU A 26 -0.20 2.62 3.91
N THR A 27 -1.43 3.13 3.98
CA THR A 27 -2.44 2.84 2.97
C THR A 27 -2.45 3.95 1.93
N ILE A 28 -2.02 3.66 0.71
CA ILE A 28 -2.07 4.63 -0.39
C ILE A 28 -3.48 4.57 -0.95
N GLY A 29 -4.28 5.61 -0.72
CA GLY A 29 -5.65 5.70 -1.21
C GLY A 29 -6.60 4.77 -0.46
N SER A 30 -7.63 5.33 0.18
CA SER A 30 -8.50 4.55 1.05
C SER A 30 -9.60 3.76 0.31
N SER A 31 -9.78 3.88 -1.00
CA SER A 31 -10.89 3.20 -1.71
C SER A 31 -10.74 3.26 -3.25
N TYR A 32 -10.04 2.31 -3.87
CA TYR A 32 -10.08 2.16 -5.33
C TYR A 32 -11.27 1.30 -5.75
N GLU A 33 -11.90 1.62 -6.87
CA GLU A 33 -13.03 0.84 -7.41
C GLU A 33 -12.58 -0.43 -8.14
N THR A 34 -11.32 -0.49 -8.58
CA THR A 34 -10.76 -1.64 -9.30
C THR A 34 -9.40 -2.03 -8.77
N TRP A 35 -9.11 -3.33 -8.83
CA TRP A 35 -7.81 -3.87 -8.46
C TRP A 35 -6.68 -3.33 -9.34
N GLU A 36 -6.95 -3.11 -10.64
CA GLU A 36 -5.98 -2.59 -11.59
C GLU A 36 -5.55 -1.16 -11.23
N ASP A 37 -6.47 -0.29 -10.85
CA ASP A 37 -6.17 1.10 -10.47
C ASP A 37 -5.36 1.18 -9.16
N ALA A 38 -5.72 0.33 -8.19
CA ALA A 38 -4.97 0.13 -6.95
C ALA A 38 -3.55 -0.37 -7.23
N HIS A 39 -3.41 -1.42 -8.06
CA HIS A 39 -2.10 -1.99 -8.40
C HIS A 39 -1.24 -1.00 -9.17
N LYS A 40 -1.81 -0.25 -10.11
CA LYS A 40 -1.09 0.77 -10.88
C LYS A 40 -0.56 1.86 -9.96
N THR A 41 -1.41 2.40 -9.07
CA THR A 41 -0.98 3.42 -8.10
C THR A 41 0.12 2.89 -7.18
N ALA A 42 -0.02 1.65 -6.70
CA ALA A 42 0.98 0.99 -5.88
C ALA A 42 2.33 0.84 -6.61
N ALA A 43 2.30 0.37 -7.86
CA ALA A 43 3.49 0.18 -8.68
C ALA A 43 4.17 1.50 -9.05
N GLU A 44 3.41 2.56 -9.32
CA GLU A 44 3.97 3.90 -9.56
C GLU A 44 4.62 4.45 -8.29
N TYR A 45 3.99 4.27 -7.13
CA TYR A 45 4.52 4.73 -5.85
C TYR A 45 5.76 3.94 -5.39
N CYS A 46 5.73 2.61 -5.53
CA CYS A 46 6.86 1.73 -5.23
C CYS A 46 7.92 1.72 -6.34
N GLY A 47 7.66 2.31 -7.51
CA GLY A 47 8.63 2.37 -8.60
C GLY A 47 9.83 3.26 -8.29
N ASP A 48 9.65 4.28 -7.44
CA ASP A 48 10.68 5.26 -7.09
C ASP A 48 11.47 4.88 -5.82
N HIS A 49 10.99 3.88 -5.06
CA HIS A 49 11.51 3.54 -3.74
C HIS A 49 11.60 2.02 -3.54
N PRO A 50 12.49 1.51 -2.67
CA PRO A 50 12.60 0.08 -2.35
C PRO A 50 11.45 -0.38 -1.42
N TYR A 51 10.22 -0.11 -1.82
CA TYR A 51 9.01 -0.43 -1.07
C TYR A 51 8.30 -1.61 -1.71
N SER A 52 7.78 -2.48 -0.86
CA SER A 52 6.90 -3.58 -1.23
C SER A 52 5.45 -3.16 -0.99
N TYR A 53 4.54 -3.66 -1.81
CA TYR A 53 3.13 -3.33 -1.74
C TYR A 53 2.24 -4.57 -1.84
N ARG A 54 1.03 -4.44 -1.31
CA ARG A 54 -0.05 -5.42 -1.42
C ARG A 54 -1.36 -4.71 -1.66
N VAL A 55 -2.09 -5.16 -2.68
CA VAL A 55 -3.46 -4.74 -2.89
C VAL A 55 -4.37 -5.72 -2.14
N GLU A 56 -5.22 -5.18 -1.27
CA GLU A 56 -6.22 -5.95 -0.52
C GLU A 56 -7.62 -5.46 -0.89
N GLU A 57 -8.59 -6.38 -0.87
CA GLU A 57 -10.01 -6.02 -0.97
C GLU A 57 -10.45 -5.43 0.37
N ASP A 58 -10.91 -4.18 0.33
CA ASP A 58 -11.53 -3.51 1.46
C ASP A 58 -13.01 -3.89 1.48
N ASP A 59 -13.27 -5.07 2.05
CA ASP A 59 -14.62 -5.56 2.34
C ASP A 59 -15.10 -4.87 3.63
N GLU A 60 -15.46 -3.58 3.49
CA GLU A 60 -16.09 -2.79 4.54
C GLU A 60 -17.49 -3.39 4.82
N TYR A 61 -17.59 -4.20 5.88
CA TYR A 61 -18.81 -4.93 6.30
C TYR A 61 -19.69 -4.08 7.23
#